data_AF-A0A523N0A9-F1
#
_entry.id   AF-A0A523N0A9-F1
#
_cell.length_a   1.000
_cell.length_b   1.000
_cell.length_c   1.000
_cell.angle_alpha   90.00
_cell.angle_beta   90.00
_cell.angle_gamma   90.00
#
_symmetry.space_group_name_H-M   'P 1'
#
loop_
_entity.id
_entity.type
_entity.pdbx_description
1 polymer ?
#
loop_
_entity_poly.entity_id
_entity_poly.type
_entity_poly.pdbx_seq_one_letter_code
_entity_poly.pdbx_strand_id
1 'polypeptide(L)'
;MSKTAPFFIMLLALLVPVIVPAHQEGAKFSGALIDSLTVHHAHIEDEQRLNFSFLKDFENDRGEKGGFSTSLELAVDWSKEFRWGSEILIPLANNGADGYGLMDIEVWPITYAFVNKPETIFTGVISATLPTGDKSRGLGGENTGLGLLFFLDHASRNWYWGVNTEIETIVSGENETAFEFASVVAYSFIRDTGTAIAPSNPSQKFVPAALLEIVSESVLSGSAKGENVLSINPGLSLWFPSSGWAFRIGAEIPISKDKNQEYSILFSFGNHISWGDIF
;
A
#
# COMPACT_ATOMS: atom_id res chain seq x y z
N MET A 1 17.48 -14.40 -22.99
CA MET A 1 16.05 -14.30 -22.66
C MET A 1 15.96 -13.99 -21.18
N SER A 2 15.41 -12.83 -20.84
CA SER A 2 15.35 -12.35 -19.46
C SER A 2 14.57 -13.32 -18.57
N LYS A 3 15.14 -13.71 -17.42
CA LYS A 3 14.47 -14.52 -16.39
C LYS A 3 13.29 -13.81 -15.71
N THR A 4 13.02 -12.54 -16.05
CA THR A 4 11.93 -11.73 -15.47
C THR A 4 10.54 -12.08 -16.03
N ALA A 5 10.45 -12.53 -17.28
CA ALA A 5 9.17 -12.81 -17.93
C ALA A 5 8.34 -13.95 -17.29
N PRO A 6 8.91 -15.12 -16.91
CA PRO A 6 8.12 -16.21 -16.34
C PRO A 6 7.57 -15.91 -14.93
N PHE A 7 8.26 -15.08 -14.14
CA PHE A 7 7.80 -14.69 -12.80
C PHE A 7 6.64 -13.69 -12.87
N PHE A 8 6.72 -12.73 -13.79
CA PHE A 8 5.63 -11.78 -14.06
C PHE A 8 4.35 -12.48 -14.55
N ILE A 9 4.51 -13.53 -15.38
CA ILE A 9 3.40 -14.39 -15.82
C ILE A 9 2.81 -15.19 -14.65
N MET A 10 3.63 -15.65 -13.70
CA MET A 10 3.17 -16.37 -12.51
C MET A 10 2.35 -15.47 -11.56
N LEU A 11 2.80 -14.23 -11.33
CA LEU A 11 2.05 -13.23 -10.55
C LEU A 11 0.72 -12.86 -11.20
N LEU A 12 0.71 -12.67 -12.53
CA LEU A 12 -0.52 -12.46 -13.30
C LEU A 12 -1.45 -13.68 -13.26
N ALA A 13 -0.92 -14.90 -13.16
CA ALA A 13 -1.71 -16.13 -13.09
C ALA A 13 -2.40 -16.34 -11.73
N LEU A 14 -1.99 -15.61 -10.68
CA LEU A 14 -2.68 -15.58 -9.39
C LEU A 14 -3.86 -14.59 -9.36
N LEU A 15 -4.09 -13.85 -10.45
CA LEU A 15 -5.24 -12.95 -10.58
C LEU A 15 -6.44 -13.75 -11.06
N VAL A 16 -7.29 -14.20 -10.13
CA VAL A 16 -8.54 -14.88 -10.46
C VAL A 16 -9.59 -13.81 -10.81
N PRO A 17 -10.16 -13.79 -12.02
CA PRO A 17 -11.24 -12.87 -12.33
C PRO A 17 -12.53 -13.35 -11.63
N VAL A 18 -12.88 -12.73 -10.51
CA VAL A 18 -14.15 -12.94 -9.81
C VAL A 18 -14.97 -11.65 -9.85
N ILE A 19 -16.29 -11.77 -9.86
CA ILE A 19 -17.22 -10.64 -9.71
C ILE A 19 -17.22 -10.26 -8.25
N VAL A 20 -16.64 -9.13 -7.90
CA VAL A 20 -16.52 -8.65 -6.51
C VAL A 20 -16.96 -7.19 -6.43
N PRO A 21 -17.53 -6.72 -5.31
CA PRO A 21 -17.78 -5.28 -5.08
C PRO A 21 -16.48 -4.47 -4.88
N ALA A 22 -16.55 -3.15 -4.67
CA ALA A 22 -15.37 -2.31 -4.31
C ALA A 22 -14.61 -2.86 -3.13
N HIS A 23 -15.41 -3.33 -2.21
CA HIS A 23 -15.04 -3.87 -0.94
C HIS A 23 -15.43 -5.34 -0.98
N GLN A 24 -14.84 -6.14 -0.10
CA GLN A 24 -15.24 -7.54 0.04
C GLN A 24 -16.76 -7.66 0.20
N GLU A 25 -17.35 -8.73 -0.37
CA GLU A 25 -18.79 -8.92 -0.28
C GLU A 25 -19.28 -8.91 1.18
N GLY A 26 -20.32 -8.11 1.46
CA GLY A 26 -20.86 -7.92 2.81
C GLY A 26 -20.23 -6.76 3.58
N ALA A 27 -19.16 -6.15 3.07
CA ALA A 27 -18.56 -4.96 3.66
C ALA A 27 -19.53 -3.78 3.64
N LYS A 28 -19.54 -3.05 4.76
CA LYS A 28 -20.42 -1.89 5.00
C LYS A 28 -19.75 -0.56 4.68
N PHE A 29 -18.51 -0.58 4.20
CA PHE A 29 -17.68 0.62 4.04
C PHE A 29 -18.15 1.49 2.88
N SER A 30 -17.98 2.79 3.02
CA SER A 30 -18.32 3.74 1.96
C SER A 30 -17.43 3.52 0.76
N GLY A 31 -17.99 3.39 -0.45
CA GLY A 31 -17.19 3.23 -1.67
C GLY A 31 -16.34 4.46 -2.04
N ALA A 32 -16.43 5.55 -1.27
CA ALA A 32 -15.50 6.67 -1.38
C ALA A 32 -14.15 6.39 -0.70
N LEU A 33 -14.08 5.45 0.24
CA LEU A 33 -12.83 4.95 0.80
C LEU A 33 -12.15 4.12 -0.28
N ILE A 34 -11.01 4.60 -0.75
CA ILE A 34 -10.24 3.96 -1.82
C ILE A 34 -8.90 3.53 -1.26
N ASP A 35 -8.35 2.43 -1.77
CA ASP A 35 -6.91 2.22 -1.60
C ASP A 35 -6.20 3.35 -2.35
N SER A 36 -5.17 3.87 -1.71
CA SER A 36 -4.38 4.95 -2.28
C SER A 36 -3.17 4.38 -3.04
N LEU A 37 -2.25 5.23 -3.49
CA LEU A 37 -1.02 4.80 -4.17
C LEU A 37 0.01 4.22 -3.19
N THR A 38 0.22 4.90 -2.05
CA THR A 38 1.25 4.53 -1.06
C THR A 38 0.72 4.44 0.36
N VAL A 39 -0.37 5.15 0.67
CA VAL A 39 -1.04 5.10 1.97
C VAL A 39 -1.93 3.86 2.05
N HIS A 40 -1.74 3.06 3.09
CA HIS A 40 -2.63 1.95 3.41
C HIS A 40 -4.00 2.46 3.86
N HIS A 41 -5.10 1.82 3.45
CA HIS A 41 -6.42 2.13 4.02
C HIS A 41 -6.57 1.43 5.38
N ALA A 42 -7.49 1.93 6.22
CA ALA A 42 -7.66 1.47 7.59
C ALA A 42 -8.57 0.24 7.72
N HIS A 43 -9.46 0.00 6.75
CA HIS A 43 -10.39 -1.13 6.81
C HIS A 43 -9.73 -2.44 6.39
N ILE A 44 -10.23 -3.55 6.94
CA ILE A 44 -9.61 -4.88 6.82
C ILE A 44 -10.51 -5.74 5.98
N GLU A 45 -9.99 -6.22 4.86
CA GLU A 45 -10.69 -7.08 3.92
C GLU A 45 -9.73 -8.12 3.37
N ASP A 46 -10.28 -9.17 2.81
CA ASP A 46 -9.54 -10.04 1.92
C ASP A 46 -9.08 -9.20 0.72
N GLU A 47 -7.78 -8.98 0.57
CA GLU A 47 -7.22 -8.11 -0.49
C GLU A 47 -6.05 -8.79 -1.18
N GLN A 48 -6.02 -8.64 -2.50
CA GLN A 48 -4.84 -8.87 -3.31
C GLN A 48 -4.44 -7.60 -4.03
N ARG A 49 -3.22 -7.13 -3.80
CA ARG A 49 -2.70 -5.93 -4.47
C ARG A 49 -1.30 -6.13 -5.02
N LEU A 50 -1.08 -5.57 -6.21
CA LEU A 50 0.21 -5.50 -6.86
C LEU A 50 0.58 -4.04 -7.11
N ASN A 51 1.67 -3.62 -6.50
CA ASN A 51 2.21 -2.27 -6.63
C ASN A 51 3.50 -2.30 -7.42
N PHE A 52 3.75 -1.24 -8.18
CA PHE A 52 4.94 -1.04 -9.01
C PHE A 52 5.43 0.38 -8.82
N SER A 53 6.74 0.53 -8.62
CA SER A 53 7.40 1.83 -8.61
C SER A 53 8.57 1.83 -9.58
N PHE A 54 8.56 2.80 -10.49
CA PHE A 54 9.66 3.06 -11.39
C PHE A 54 10.41 4.29 -10.91
N LEU A 55 11.60 4.07 -10.37
CA LEU A 55 12.45 5.12 -9.82
C LEU A 55 13.31 5.67 -10.95
N LYS A 56 13.14 6.95 -11.28
CA LYS A 56 14.00 7.61 -12.27
C LYS A 56 15.15 8.33 -11.58
N ASP A 57 16.34 8.19 -12.15
CA ASP A 57 17.58 8.80 -11.65
C ASP A 57 17.89 8.43 -10.18
N PHE A 58 17.37 7.28 -9.71
CA PHE A 58 17.85 6.64 -8.49
C PHE A 58 19.32 6.28 -8.66
N GLU A 59 20.20 6.91 -7.88
CA GLU A 59 21.63 6.62 -7.85
C GLU A 59 21.92 5.70 -6.67
N ASN A 60 22.23 4.43 -6.95
CA ASN A 60 22.69 3.51 -5.92
C ASN A 60 24.13 3.82 -5.51
N ASP A 61 24.64 3.18 -4.46
CA ASP A 61 26.03 3.33 -3.98
C ASP A 61 27.10 3.00 -5.05
N ARG A 62 26.70 2.50 -6.22
CA ARG A 62 27.54 2.13 -7.36
C ARG A 62 27.41 3.08 -8.55
N GLY A 63 26.61 4.15 -8.46
CA GLY A 63 26.43 5.16 -9.50
C GLY A 63 25.54 4.71 -10.67
N GLU A 64 24.80 3.61 -10.53
CA GLU A 64 23.85 3.14 -11.55
C GLU A 64 22.54 3.93 -11.45
N LYS A 65 21.94 4.24 -12.61
CA LYS A 65 20.76 5.11 -12.71
C LYS A 65 19.49 4.33 -12.99
N GLY A 66 18.56 4.39 -12.06
CA GLY A 66 17.21 3.87 -12.19
C GLY A 66 16.98 2.61 -11.36
N GLY A 67 15.76 2.46 -10.87
CA GLY A 67 15.35 1.34 -10.06
C GLY A 67 13.92 0.94 -10.38
N PHE A 68 13.58 -0.31 -10.08
CA PHE A 68 12.22 -0.82 -10.23
C PHE A 68 11.87 -1.68 -9.04
N SER A 69 10.79 -1.37 -8.35
CA SER A 69 10.24 -2.19 -7.28
C SER A 69 8.83 -2.66 -7.63
N THR A 70 8.49 -3.85 -7.14
CA THR A 70 7.15 -4.42 -7.15
C THR A 70 6.86 -4.92 -5.74
N SER A 71 5.65 -4.74 -5.22
CA SER A 71 5.18 -5.47 -4.04
C SER A 71 3.96 -6.31 -4.38
N LEU A 72 3.90 -7.51 -3.80
CA LEU A 72 2.67 -8.28 -3.67
C LEU A 72 2.19 -8.14 -2.24
N GLU A 73 0.92 -7.79 -2.09
CA GLU A 73 0.28 -7.63 -0.81
C GLU A 73 -0.95 -8.53 -0.77
N LEU A 74 -1.08 -9.23 0.35
CA LEU A 74 -2.17 -10.15 0.61
C LEU A 74 -2.69 -9.87 2.02
N ALA A 75 -3.95 -9.49 2.13
CA ALA A 75 -4.65 -9.29 3.40
C ALA A 75 -5.74 -10.34 3.55
N VAL A 76 -5.99 -10.81 4.77
CA VAL A 76 -7.08 -11.73 5.11
C VAL A 76 -7.88 -11.14 6.27
N ASP A 77 -9.20 -11.06 6.11
CA ASP A 77 -10.11 -10.83 7.23
C ASP A 77 -10.45 -12.16 7.94
N TRP A 78 -10.46 -12.12 9.27
CA TRP A 78 -10.77 -13.27 10.11
C TRP A 78 -12.18 -13.19 10.72
N SER A 79 -13.01 -12.23 10.31
CA SER A 79 -14.25 -11.88 10.99
C SER A 79 -15.35 -11.35 10.07
N LYS A 80 -16.56 -11.89 10.19
CA LYS A 80 -17.75 -11.42 9.42
C LYS A 80 -18.09 -9.91 9.57
N GLU A 81 -17.49 -9.23 10.54
CA GLU A 81 -17.68 -7.79 10.76
C GLU A 81 -16.52 -6.93 10.24
N PHE A 82 -15.49 -7.50 9.60
CA PHE A 82 -14.33 -6.78 9.07
C PHE A 82 -13.54 -6.06 10.17
N ARG A 83 -13.37 -6.71 11.32
CA ARG A 83 -12.81 -6.11 12.53
C ARG A 83 -11.35 -6.45 12.75
N TRP A 84 -10.90 -7.61 12.31
CA TRP A 84 -9.50 -7.99 12.48
C TRP A 84 -9.04 -8.94 11.40
N GLY A 85 -7.76 -8.82 11.06
CA GLY A 85 -7.13 -9.48 9.92
C GLY A 85 -5.65 -9.69 10.13
N SER A 86 -5.02 -10.23 9.10
CA SER A 86 -3.58 -10.31 8.97
C SER A 86 -3.18 -9.99 7.54
N GLU A 87 -1.99 -9.42 7.37
CA GLU A 87 -1.47 -9.02 6.07
C GLU A 87 -0.01 -9.44 5.89
N ILE A 88 0.39 -9.63 4.64
CA ILE A 88 1.78 -9.88 4.26
C ILE A 88 2.11 -9.04 3.03
N LEU A 89 3.25 -8.37 3.11
CA LEU A 89 3.82 -7.57 2.04
C LEU A 89 5.12 -8.22 1.59
N ILE A 90 5.20 -8.57 0.30
CA ILE A 90 6.34 -9.25 -0.32
C ILE A 90 6.96 -8.30 -1.35
N PRO A 91 7.92 -7.45 -0.93
CA PRO A 91 8.59 -6.52 -1.81
C PRO A 91 9.69 -7.21 -2.61
N LEU A 92 9.81 -6.80 -3.86
CA LEU A 92 10.84 -7.23 -4.81
C LEU A 92 11.40 -5.99 -5.49
N ALA A 93 12.70 -5.96 -5.71
CA ALA A 93 13.31 -4.82 -6.39
C ALA A 93 14.50 -5.20 -7.26
N ASN A 94 14.80 -4.28 -8.16
CA ASN A 94 16.09 -4.13 -8.79
C ASN A 94 16.56 -2.69 -8.52
N ASN A 95 17.66 -2.57 -7.79
CA ASN A 95 18.29 -1.32 -7.38
C ASN A 95 19.36 -0.82 -8.37
N GLY A 96 19.31 -1.26 -9.64
CA GLY A 96 20.29 -0.91 -10.68
C GLY A 96 21.34 -2.00 -10.95
N ALA A 97 21.55 -2.92 -9.98
CA ALA A 97 22.52 -4.02 -10.10
C ALA A 97 21.98 -5.22 -10.90
N ASP A 98 22.83 -6.22 -11.18
CA ASP A 98 22.52 -7.40 -12.00
C ASP A 98 21.39 -8.30 -11.44
N GLY A 99 20.13 -7.90 -11.61
CA GLY A 99 18.93 -8.74 -11.53
C GLY A 99 17.95 -8.41 -10.41
N TYR A 100 16.73 -8.95 -10.56
CA TYR A 100 15.61 -8.81 -9.62
C TYR A 100 15.82 -9.67 -8.37
N GLY A 101 15.54 -9.15 -7.18
CA GLY A 101 15.68 -9.87 -5.92
C GLY A 101 14.56 -9.56 -4.92
N LEU A 102 14.47 -10.42 -3.91
CA LEU A 102 13.55 -10.28 -2.78
C LEU A 102 14.09 -9.22 -1.82
N MET A 103 13.20 -8.34 -1.34
CA MET A 103 13.46 -7.44 -0.22
C MET A 103 12.94 -8.04 1.09
N ASP A 104 13.19 -7.39 2.22
CA ASP A 104 12.67 -7.84 3.52
C ASP A 104 11.14 -7.89 3.49
N ILE A 105 10.57 -9.05 3.84
CA ILE A 105 9.13 -9.28 3.87
C ILE A 105 8.58 -8.66 5.14
N GLU A 106 7.47 -7.94 5.03
CA GLU A 106 6.75 -7.43 6.18
C GLU A 106 5.51 -8.27 6.43
N VAL A 107 5.25 -8.59 7.69
CA VAL A 107 4.05 -9.29 8.12
C VAL A 107 3.31 -8.46 9.16
N TRP A 108 2.00 -8.35 8.99
CA TRP A 108 1.08 -7.74 9.94
C TRP A 108 0.24 -8.86 10.54
N PRO A 109 0.75 -9.57 11.57
CA PRO A 109 0.03 -10.69 12.16
C PRO A 109 -1.33 -10.29 12.75
N ILE A 110 -1.45 -9.05 13.24
CA ILE A 110 -2.69 -8.54 13.83
C ILE A 110 -2.91 -7.11 13.35
N THR A 111 -3.95 -6.96 12.55
CA THR A 111 -4.60 -5.69 12.21
C THR A 111 -5.95 -5.66 12.94
N TYR A 112 -6.26 -4.60 13.69
CA TYR A 112 -7.51 -4.52 14.48
C TYR A 112 -8.18 -3.15 14.39
N ALA A 113 -9.45 -3.14 13.97
CA ALA A 113 -10.28 -1.94 13.88
C ALA A 113 -10.95 -1.61 15.23
N PHE A 114 -10.42 -0.60 15.93
CA PHE A 114 -11.01 -0.05 17.16
C PHE A 114 -12.32 0.69 16.88
N VAL A 115 -12.36 1.43 15.77
CA VAL A 115 -13.58 2.02 15.21
C VAL A 115 -13.81 1.38 13.86
N ASN A 116 -15.02 0.90 13.61
CA ASN A 116 -15.37 0.20 12.38
C ASN A 116 -16.81 0.57 12.00
N LYS A 117 -16.96 1.76 11.39
CA LYS A 117 -18.22 2.30 10.86
C LYS A 117 -18.10 2.45 9.33
N PRO A 118 -19.22 2.45 8.60
CA PRO A 118 -19.23 2.65 7.14
C PRO A 118 -18.34 3.81 6.64
N GLU A 119 -18.35 4.91 7.38
CA GLU A 119 -17.70 6.16 6.99
C GLU A 119 -16.47 6.50 7.83
N THR A 120 -16.14 5.71 8.85
CA THR A 120 -14.99 5.99 9.72
C THR A 120 -14.43 4.72 10.30
N ILE A 121 -13.15 4.47 10.03
CA ILE A 121 -12.42 3.31 10.50
C ILE A 121 -11.14 3.80 11.16
N PHE A 122 -10.85 3.26 12.35
CA PHE A 122 -9.59 3.51 13.03
C PHE A 122 -9.00 2.18 13.45
N THR A 123 -7.81 1.91 12.95
CA THR A 123 -7.16 0.60 13.02
C THR A 123 -5.77 0.74 13.62
N GLY A 124 -5.40 -0.24 14.43
CA GLY A 124 -4.03 -0.42 14.91
C GLY A 124 -3.44 -1.71 14.36
N VAL A 125 -2.15 -1.68 14.09
CA VAL A 125 -1.39 -2.81 13.52
C VAL A 125 -0.12 -3.02 14.31
N ILE A 126 0.23 -4.29 14.48
CA ILE A 126 1.58 -4.69 14.88
C ILE A 126 2.24 -5.26 13.64
N SER A 127 3.34 -4.68 13.19
CA SER A 127 4.12 -5.20 12.07
C SER A 127 5.43 -5.82 12.51
N ALA A 128 5.94 -6.73 11.68
CA ALA A 128 7.28 -7.24 11.78
C ALA A 128 7.92 -7.33 10.40
N THR A 129 9.02 -6.62 10.20
CA THR A 129 9.88 -6.72 9.02
C THR A 129 10.88 -7.85 9.25
N LEU A 130 10.89 -8.83 8.35
CA LEU A 130 11.68 -10.07 8.46
C LEU A 130 12.97 -9.96 7.63
N PRO A 131 14.12 -10.47 8.11
CA PRO A 131 15.40 -10.41 7.41
C PRO A 131 15.46 -11.46 6.27
N THR A 132 14.61 -11.32 5.27
CA THR A 132 14.46 -12.26 4.14
C THR A 132 15.08 -11.74 2.84
N GLY A 133 15.48 -10.47 2.81
CA GLY A 133 16.03 -9.80 1.65
C GLY A 133 17.36 -10.38 1.17
N ASP A 134 17.66 -10.17 -0.10
CA ASP A 134 18.93 -10.60 -0.69
C ASP A 134 20.07 -9.64 -0.30
N LYS A 135 20.75 -9.97 0.81
CA LYS A 135 21.94 -9.24 1.29
C LYS A 135 23.02 -9.06 0.23
N SER A 136 23.24 -10.06 -0.63
CA SER A 136 24.29 -10.00 -1.66
C SER A 136 24.03 -8.91 -2.71
N ARG A 137 22.77 -8.48 -2.82
CA ARG A 137 22.29 -7.44 -3.72
C ARG A 137 22.01 -6.12 -3.00
N GLY A 138 22.19 -6.04 -1.68
CA GLY A 138 21.82 -4.87 -0.89
C GLY A 138 20.32 -4.63 -0.83
N LEU A 139 19.52 -5.70 -0.82
CA LEU A 139 18.05 -5.63 -0.76
C LEU A 139 17.53 -5.98 0.65
N GLY A 140 18.30 -5.67 1.70
CA GLY A 140 17.98 -6.04 3.08
C GLY A 140 18.56 -7.41 3.50
N GLY A 141 17.89 -8.09 4.42
CA GLY A 141 18.24 -9.43 4.91
C GLY A 141 19.11 -9.43 6.17
N GLU A 142 19.33 -8.28 6.79
CA GLU A 142 20.17 -8.14 7.99
C GLU A 142 19.37 -7.82 9.25
N ASN A 143 18.24 -7.14 9.07
CA ASN A 143 17.54 -6.48 10.15
C ASN A 143 16.17 -7.10 10.39
N THR A 144 15.76 -7.14 11.66
CA THR A 144 14.36 -7.40 12.02
C THR A 144 13.76 -6.13 12.59
N GLY A 145 12.71 -5.63 11.94
CA GLY A 145 11.94 -4.48 12.39
C GLY A 145 10.70 -4.91 13.17
N LEU A 146 10.30 -4.10 14.15
CA LEU A 146 8.98 -4.19 14.77
C LEU A 146 8.32 -2.81 14.68
N GLY A 147 7.11 -2.78 14.14
CA GLY A 147 6.34 -1.55 13.96
C GLY A 147 5.04 -1.54 14.74
N LEU A 148 4.63 -0.32 15.10
CA LEU A 148 3.28 -0.01 15.55
C LEU A 148 2.69 1.01 14.60
N LEU A 149 1.62 0.62 13.92
CA LEU A 149 0.95 1.45 12.92
C LEU A 149 -0.46 1.80 13.36
N PHE A 150 -0.91 2.99 12.99
CA PHE A 150 -2.27 3.44 13.17
C PHE A 150 -2.79 4.07 11.88
N PHE A 151 -3.97 3.62 11.46
CA PHE A 151 -4.62 4.08 10.25
C PHE A 151 -6.00 4.65 10.59
N LEU A 152 -6.33 5.78 9.98
CA LEU A 152 -7.63 6.42 10.06
C LEU A 152 -8.17 6.65 8.66
N ASP A 153 -9.32 6.05 8.38
CA ASP A 153 -10.12 6.36 7.20
C ASP A 153 -11.35 7.17 7.61
N HIS A 154 -11.64 8.23 6.87
CA HIS A 154 -12.89 8.97 7.00
C HIS A 154 -13.47 9.32 5.63
N ALA A 155 -14.73 8.92 5.41
CA ALA A 155 -15.51 9.30 4.24
C ALA A 155 -16.58 10.33 4.61
N SER A 156 -16.71 11.35 3.77
CA SER A 156 -17.83 12.27 3.80
C SER A 156 -18.40 12.40 2.39
N ARG A 157 -19.51 11.70 2.13
CA ARG A 157 -20.11 11.57 0.81
C ARG A 157 -19.09 10.94 -0.15
N ASN A 158 -18.61 11.71 -1.13
CA ASN A 158 -17.64 11.29 -2.14
C ASN A 158 -16.19 11.67 -1.79
N TRP A 159 -15.99 12.36 -0.67
CA TRP A 159 -14.66 12.71 -0.18
C TRP A 159 -14.14 11.62 0.73
N TYR A 160 -12.85 11.34 0.58
CA TYR A 160 -12.08 10.48 1.48
C TYR A 160 -10.91 11.28 2.05
N TRP A 161 -10.69 11.10 3.34
CA TRP A 161 -9.50 11.54 4.04
C TRP A 161 -8.92 10.36 4.81
N GLY A 162 -7.64 10.06 4.55
CA GLY A 162 -6.88 9.00 5.20
C GLY A 162 -5.67 9.55 5.94
N VAL A 163 -5.29 8.92 7.04
CA VAL A 163 -4.06 9.20 7.80
C VAL A 163 -3.42 7.91 8.25
N ASN A 164 -2.12 7.77 7.99
CA ASN A 164 -1.29 6.69 8.50
C ASN A 164 -0.19 7.28 9.37
N THR A 165 0.08 6.62 10.49
CA THR A 165 1.26 6.88 11.30
C THR A 165 1.90 5.56 11.67
N GLU A 166 3.22 5.52 11.61
CA GLU A 166 4.00 4.35 11.95
C GLU A 166 5.21 4.76 12.78
N ILE A 167 5.53 3.92 13.76
CA ILE A 167 6.84 3.92 14.41
C ILE A 167 7.42 2.52 14.27
N GLU A 168 8.53 2.40 13.54
CA GLU A 168 9.27 1.15 13.40
C GLU A 168 10.59 1.24 14.18
N THR A 169 10.99 0.13 14.79
CA THR A 169 12.32 -0.01 15.40
C THR A 169 12.96 -1.31 14.97
N ILE A 170 14.21 -1.22 14.53
CA ILE A 170 15.06 -2.37 14.29
C ILE A 170 15.51 -2.97 15.63
N VAL A 171 15.12 -4.21 15.89
CA VAL A 171 15.37 -4.93 17.15
C VAL A 171 16.45 -5.99 17.03
N SER A 172 16.87 -6.31 15.80
CA SER A 172 18.00 -7.18 15.51
C SER A 172 18.77 -6.59 14.33
N GLY A 173 20.09 -6.45 14.47
CA GLY A 173 20.97 -5.86 13.47
C GLY A 173 21.41 -4.44 13.83
N GLU A 174 21.41 -3.52 12.87
CA GLU A 174 21.75 -2.12 13.12
C GLU A 174 20.54 -1.37 13.69
N ASN A 175 20.62 -1.01 14.98
CA ASN A 175 19.51 -0.37 15.68
C ASN A 175 19.19 1.00 15.08
N GLU A 176 17.98 1.13 14.56
CA GLU A 176 17.41 2.34 14.02
C GLU A 176 15.93 2.43 14.44
N THR A 177 15.43 3.66 14.60
CA THR A 177 14.01 3.92 14.84
C THR A 177 13.58 5.01 13.88
N ALA A 178 12.53 4.74 13.11
CA ALA A 178 11.93 5.69 12.18
C ALA A 178 10.48 5.97 12.58
N PHE A 179 10.02 7.16 12.22
CA PHE A 179 8.63 7.53 12.29
C PHE A 179 8.15 7.95 10.91
N GLU A 180 7.03 7.38 10.49
CA GLU A 180 6.37 7.74 9.25
C GLU A 180 5.00 8.36 9.53
N PHE A 181 4.67 9.34 8.72
CA PHE A 181 3.36 9.97 8.65
C PHE A 181 2.95 10.07 7.20
N ALA A 182 1.75 9.61 6.89
CA ALA A 182 1.14 9.86 5.60
C ALA A 182 -0.30 10.36 5.75
N SER A 183 -0.74 11.16 4.79
CA SER A 183 -2.15 11.55 4.68
C SER A 183 -2.57 11.65 3.23
N VAL A 184 -3.81 11.25 2.97
CA VAL A 184 -4.42 11.26 1.64
C VAL A 184 -5.73 12.02 1.68
N VAL A 185 -5.99 12.80 0.63
CA VAL A 185 -7.34 13.30 0.32
C VAL A 185 -7.69 12.83 -1.07
N ALA A 186 -8.89 12.26 -1.22
CA ALA A 186 -9.42 11.85 -2.51
C ALA A 186 -10.87 12.30 -2.72
N TYR A 187 -11.23 12.40 -3.99
CA TYR A 187 -12.61 12.60 -4.42
C TYR A 187 -12.98 11.54 -5.47
N SER A 188 -14.00 10.74 -5.15
CA SER A 188 -14.52 9.68 -6.02
C SER A 188 -15.76 10.17 -6.77
N PHE A 189 -15.82 9.96 -8.08
CA PHE A 189 -16.95 10.38 -8.92
C PHE A 189 -18.09 9.35 -8.88
N ILE A 190 -18.56 9.06 -7.67
CA ILE A 190 -19.68 8.16 -7.39
C ILE A 190 -20.99 8.91 -7.60
N ARG A 191 -21.87 8.30 -8.39
CA ARG A 191 -23.24 8.73 -8.67
C ARG A 191 -24.15 8.23 -7.55
N ASP A 192 -25.30 8.88 -7.44
CA ASP A 192 -26.36 8.48 -6.50
C ASP A 192 -26.02 8.58 -5.01
N THR A 193 -24.86 9.15 -4.64
CA THR A 193 -24.50 9.46 -3.24
C THR A 193 -25.52 10.39 -2.57
N GLY A 194 -26.11 11.32 -3.32
CA GLY A 194 -27.09 12.27 -2.78
C GLY A 194 -26.54 12.99 -1.55
N THR A 195 -27.34 13.13 -0.49
CA THR A 195 -26.91 13.68 0.81
C THR A 195 -26.43 12.59 1.79
N ALA A 196 -26.34 11.33 1.35
CA ALA A 196 -25.95 10.20 2.18
C ALA A 196 -24.46 9.86 2.03
N ILE A 197 -24.02 8.81 2.72
CA ILE A 197 -22.71 8.18 2.54
C ILE A 197 -22.66 7.55 1.13
N ALA A 198 -21.50 7.61 0.45
CA ALA A 198 -21.39 6.98 -0.86
C ALA A 198 -21.62 5.47 -0.75
N PRO A 199 -22.41 4.87 -1.66
CA PRO A 199 -22.72 3.45 -1.63
C PRO A 199 -21.44 2.62 -1.71
N SER A 200 -21.38 1.52 -0.95
CA SER A 200 -20.29 0.54 -1.01
C SER A 200 -20.17 -0.13 -2.38
N ASN A 201 -21.27 -0.21 -3.13
CA ASN A 201 -21.31 -0.76 -4.48
C ASN A 201 -22.25 0.06 -5.38
N PRO A 202 -21.77 1.15 -5.99
CA PRO A 202 -22.55 1.95 -6.93
C PRO A 202 -22.81 1.15 -8.20
N SER A 203 -23.97 1.38 -8.83
CA SER A 203 -24.36 0.74 -10.09
C SER A 203 -23.55 1.21 -11.32
N GLN A 204 -22.53 2.05 -11.12
CA GLN A 204 -21.66 2.49 -12.19
C GLN A 204 -20.79 1.35 -12.71
N LYS A 205 -20.51 1.37 -14.01
CA LYS A 205 -19.53 0.44 -14.60
C LYS A 205 -18.10 0.72 -14.14
N PHE A 206 -17.79 1.99 -13.92
CA PHE A 206 -16.52 2.43 -13.37
C PHE A 206 -16.69 3.74 -12.60
N VAL A 207 -15.83 3.95 -11.62
CA VAL A 207 -15.76 5.12 -10.75
C VAL A 207 -14.34 5.66 -10.83
N PRO A 208 -14.11 6.78 -11.52
CA PRO A 208 -12.82 7.46 -11.42
C PRO A 208 -12.72 8.18 -10.08
N ALA A 209 -11.50 8.37 -9.58
CA ALA A 209 -11.19 9.22 -8.45
C ALA A 209 -9.87 9.96 -8.68
N ALA A 210 -9.76 11.15 -8.11
CA ALA A 210 -8.52 11.90 -8.03
C ALA A 210 -8.07 11.96 -6.58
N LEU A 211 -6.76 11.81 -6.36
CA LEU A 211 -6.19 11.77 -5.02
C LEU A 211 -4.89 12.56 -4.94
N LEU A 212 -4.56 13.00 -3.73
CA LEU A 212 -3.30 13.61 -3.39
C LEU A 212 -2.86 13.05 -2.04
N GLU A 213 -1.65 12.48 -2.02
CA GLU A 213 -1.01 12.00 -0.81
C GLU A 213 0.15 12.92 -0.41
N ILE A 214 0.42 12.97 0.88
CA ILE A 214 1.63 13.53 1.46
C ILE A 214 2.22 12.42 2.32
N VAL A 215 3.49 12.10 2.11
CA VAL A 215 4.23 11.07 2.86
C VAL A 215 5.47 11.70 3.45
N SER A 216 5.70 11.49 4.74
CA SER A 216 6.86 11.98 5.46
C SER A 216 7.46 10.86 6.29
N GLU A 217 8.77 10.80 6.31
CA GLU A 217 9.55 9.87 7.11
C GLU A 217 10.61 10.65 7.88
N SER A 218 10.89 10.23 9.10
CA SER A 218 11.86 10.86 10.00
C SER A 218 12.62 9.82 10.79
N VAL A 219 13.95 9.81 10.65
CA VAL A 219 14.80 8.90 11.42
C VAL A 219 15.08 9.49 12.80
N LEU A 220 14.56 8.86 13.83
CA LEU A 220 14.59 9.33 15.22
C LEU A 220 15.87 8.93 15.97
N SER A 221 16.43 7.78 15.62
CA SER A 221 17.69 7.26 16.18
C SER A 221 18.36 6.30 15.20
N GLY A 222 19.68 6.17 15.25
CA GLY A 222 20.45 5.38 14.29
C GLY A 222 21.60 6.19 13.69
N SER A 223 22.24 5.64 12.66
CA SER A 223 23.31 6.32 11.91
C SER A 223 22.75 7.46 11.04
N ALA A 224 21.54 7.29 10.50
CA ALA A 224 20.81 8.26 9.69
C ALA A 224 19.97 9.26 10.53
N LYS A 225 20.20 9.34 11.85
CA LYS A 225 19.39 10.19 12.74
C LYS A 225 19.32 11.63 12.26
N GLY A 226 18.09 12.15 12.15
CA GLY A 226 17.81 13.51 11.73
C GLY A 226 17.60 13.67 10.23
N GLU A 227 17.72 12.61 9.45
CA GLU A 227 17.22 12.57 8.08
C GLU A 227 15.69 12.70 8.08
N ASN A 228 15.18 13.54 7.17
CA ASN A 228 13.74 13.79 7.04
C ASN A 228 13.36 13.83 5.57
N VAL A 229 12.51 12.91 5.17
CA VAL A 229 12.00 12.85 3.80
C VAL A 229 10.56 13.30 3.77
N LEU A 230 10.20 14.10 2.76
CA LEU A 230 8.84 14.53 2.49
C LEU A 230 8.56 14.42 0.99
N SER A 231 7.45 13.80 0.63
CA SER A 231 6.99 13.63 -0.75
C SER A 231 5.50 13.99 -0.88
N ILE A 232 5.11 14.43 -2.07
CA ILE A 232 3.71 14.58 -2.48
C ILE A 232 3.41 13.62 -3.63
N ASN A 233 2.26 12.95 -3.57
CA ASN A 233 1.91 11.94 -4.57
C ASN A 233 0.53 12.26 -5.17
N PRO A 234 0.46 13.06 -6.25
CA PRO A 234 -0.77 13.19 -7.01
C PRO A 234 -1.08 11.90 -7.77
N GLY A 235 -2.36 11.53 -7.79
CA GLY A 235 -2.80 10.26 -8.36
C GLY A 235 -4.20 10.28 -8.96
N LEU A 236 -4.45 9.26 -9.77
CA LEU A 236 -5.76 8.90 -10.28
C LEU A 236 -6.03 7.43 -9.94
N SER A 237 -7.28 7.14 -9.60
CA SER A 237 -7.79 5.79 -9.43
C SER A 237 -8.97 5.56 -10.38
N LEU A 238 -9.10 4.34 -10.88
CA LEU A 238 -10.22 3.87 -11.67
C LEU A 238 -10.66 2.53 -11.11
N TRP A 239 -11.82 2.55 -10.46
CA TRP A 239 -12.44 1.38 -9.87
C TRP A 239 -13.57 0.84 -10.75
N PHE A 240 -13.71 -0.49 -10.83
CA PHE A 240 -14.76 -1.21 -11.54
C PHE A 240 -15.69 -1.95 -10.55
N PRO A 241 -16.80 -1.33 -10.11
CA PRO A 241 -17.67 -1.86 -9.05
C PRO A 241 -18.19 -3.28 -9.26
N SER A 242 -18.43 -3.69 -10.49
CA SER A 242 -18.93 -5.03 -10.79
C SER A 242 -17.88 -6.14 -10.63
N SER A 243 -16.60 -5.81 -10.64
CA SER A 243 -15.51 -6.80 -10.63
C SER A 243 -14.53 -6.61 -9.47
N GLY A 244 -14.66 -5.53 -8.71
CA GLY A 244 -13.82 -5.20 -7.55
C GLY A 244 -12.44 -4.67 -7.93
N TRP A 245 -11.97 -4.95 -9.14
CA TRP A 245 -10.72 -4.40 -9.65
C TRP A 245 -10.65 -2.88 -9.57
N ALA A 246 -9.53 -2.40 -9.06
CA ALA A 246 -9.14 -1.00 -9.08
C ALA A 246 -7.74 -0.87 -9.69
N PHE A 247 -7.56 0.20 -10.47
CA PHE A 247 -6.29 0.57 -11.10
C PHE A 247 -5.91 1.97 -10.70
N ARG A 248 -4.66 2.17 -10.31
CA ARG A 248 -4.15 3.43 -9.79
C ARG A 248 -2.86 3.79 -10.50
N ILE A 249 -2.71 5.07 -10.79
CA ILE A 249 -1.50 5.65 -11.36
C ILE A 249 -1.22 6.98 -10.70
N GLY A 250 0.04 7.24 -10.42
CA GLY A 250 0.48 8.54 -9.93
C GLY A 250 1.97 8.73 -10.05
N ALA A 251 2.44 9.78 -9.42
CA ALA A 251 3.85 10.06 -9.30
C ALA A 251 4.18 10.44 -7.87
N GLU A 252 5.31 9.97 -7.35
CA GLU A 252 5.89 10.47 -6.12
C GLU A 252 6.86 11.60 -6.46
N ILE A 253 6.64 12.77 -5.88
CA ILE A 253 7.47 13.97 -6.07
C ILE A 253 8.09 14.32 -4.71
N PRO A 254 9.39 14.10 -4.52
CA PRO A 254 10.11 14.51 -3.33
C PRO A 254 10.13 16.04 -3.21
N ILE A 255 9.86 16.54 -2.01
CA ILE A 255 9.90 17.97 -1.66
C ILE A 255 11.14 18.26 -0.80
N SER A 256 11.60 17.30 -0.01
CA SER A 256 12.86 17.40 0.73
C SER A 256 14.07 17.08 -0.16
N LYS A 257 15.26 17.52 0.28
CA LYS A 257 16.52 17.29 -0.42
C LYS A 257 17.15 15.93 -0.11
N ASP A 258 16.69 15.28 0.95
CA ASP A 258 17.30 14.05 1.49
C ASP A 258 16.85 12.79 0.73
N LYS A 259 16.03 12.93 -0.33
CA LYS A 259 15.58 11.80 -1.14
C LYS A 259 16.48 11.61 -2.36
N ASN A 260 17.02 10.40 -2.52
CA ASN A 260 17.99 10.03 -3.57
C ASN A 260 17.37 9.75 -4.96
N GLN A 261 16.20 10.31 -5.25
CA GLN A 261 15.53 10.20 -6.55
C GLN A 261 14.86 11.51 -6.94
N GLU A 262 14.74 11.80 -8.24
CA GLU A 262 14.07 13.02 -8.71
C GLU A 262 12.54 12.88 -8.66
N TYR A 263 12.03 11.73 -9.09
CA TYR A 263 10.62 11.34 -8.97
C TYR A 263 10.46 9.84 -9.21
N SER A 264 9.32 9.30 -8.78
CA SER A 264 8.91 7.93 -9.08
C SER A 264 7.55 7.88 -9.77
N ILE A 265 7.38 6.95 -10.71
CA ILE A 265 6.06 6.67 -11.29
C ILE A 265 5.48 5.46 -10.58
N LEU A 266 4.28 5.62 -10.05
CA LEU A 266 3.58 4.64 -9.23
C LEU A 266 2.44 4.02 -10.04
N PHE A 267 2.35 2.69 -10.00
CA PHE A 267 1.20 1.96 -10.50
C PHE A 267 0.75 0.96 -9.45
N SER A 268 -0.56 0.83 -9.26
CA SER A 268 -1.12 -0.20 -8.41
C SER A 268 -2.36 -0.79 -9.07
N PHE A 269 -2.55 -2.08 -8.90
CA PHE A 269 -3.82 -2.72 -9.22
C PHE A 269 -4.13 -3.80 -8.20
N GLY A 270 -5.39 -3.90 -7.82
CA GLY A 270 -5.82 -4.83 -6.79
C GLY A 270 -7.31 -5.06 -6.80
N ASN A 271 -7.76 -5.96 -5.92
CA ASN A 271 -9.16 -6.30 -5.70
C ASN A 271 -9.35 -6.77 -4.25
N HIS A 272 -10.61 -6.84 -3.82
CA HIS A 272 -10.99 -7.35 -2.50
C HIS A 272 -11.74 -8.69 -2.57
N ILE A 273 -11.20 -9.66 -3.31
CA ILE A 273 -11.83 -10.99 -3.47
C ILE A 273 -11.80 -11.75 -2.15
N SER A 274 -12.99 -12.19 -1.70
CA SER A 274 -13.14 -13.11 -0.58
C SER A 274 -12.34 -14.41 -0.81
N TRP A 275 -11.39 -14.70 0.07
CA TRP A 275 -10.56 -15.91 -0.03
C TRP A 275 -11.37 -17.17 0.20
N GLY A 276 -12.47 -17.07 0.96
CA GLY A 276 -13.40 -18.17 1.19
C GLY A 276 -14.09 -18.68 -0.07
N ASP A 277 -14.15 -17.88 -1.14
CA ASP A 277 -14.70 -18.29 -2.44
C ASP A 277 -13.65 -18.94 -3.36
N ILE A 278 -12.39 -18.96 -2.94
CA ILE A 278 -11.26 -19.57 -3.66
C ILE A 278 -11.01 -21.02 -3.18
N PHE A 279 -11.52 -21.41 -2.01
CA PHE A 279 -11.35 -22.75 -1.39
C PHE A 279 -12.69 -23.46 -1.13
#